data_AF-G2GZ81-F1
#
_entry.id   AF-G2GZ81-F1
#
_cell.length_a   1.000
_cell.length_b   1.000
_cell.length_c   1.000
_cell.angle_alpha   90.00
_cell.angle_beta   90.00
_cell.angle_gamma   90.00
#
_symmetry.space_group_name_H-M   'P 1'
#
loop_
_entity.id
_entity.type
_entity.pdbx_description
1 polymer ?
#
loop_
_entity_poly.entity_id
_entity_poly.type
_entity_poly.pdbx_seq_one_letter_code
_entity_poly.pdbx_strand_id
1 'polypeptide(L)'
;MVIKDIHLEDISMPKVIFDNIGVQIRKKTDQGQDLVEDSNDPDAYLNLSKLSGVIENQPVAIADLSGINRSALETLILPWSPRVKINPSYAETDFITWRNDREFDALRYFAAKDPHFVFEYYQHPTPVKELISPVLTGIRESVGVGWMAINKLQSNYEKTEVNVYFGNNDYKLMAPGIKENEK
;
A
#
# COMPACT_ATOMS: atom_id res chain seq x y z
N MET A 1 5.01 -0.37 5.06
CA MET A 1 5.13 1.02 5.56
C MET A 1 6.56 1.47 5.36
N VAL A 2 6.79 2.76 5.07
CA VAL A 2 8.13 3.30 4.79
C VAL A 2 8.60 4.05 6.02
N ILE A 3 9.80 3.73 6.50
CA ILE A 3 10.41 4.38 7.68
C ILE A 3 11.23 5.58 7.20
N LYS A 4 11.12 6.69 7.91
CA LYS A 4 11.90 7.91 7.65
C LYS A 4 13.01 8.08 8.68
N ASP A 5 12.66 7.99 9.96
CA ASP A 5 13.60 8.24 11.06
C ASP A 5 13.54 7.13 12.10
N ILE A 6 14.70 6.75 12.63
CA ILE A 6 14.85 5.82 13.76
C ILE A 6 15.65 6.54 14.85
N HIS A 7 15.05 6.71 16.01
CA HIS A 7 15.68 7.33 17.18
C HIS A 7 16.06 6.26 18.21
N LEU A 8 17.36 6.08 18.41
CA LEU A 8 17.96 5.18 19.40
C LEU A 8 18.70 5.94 20.51
N GLU A 9 18.48 7.25 20.60
CA GLU A 9 19.11 8.12 21.60
C GLU A 9 18.75 7.69 23.04
N ASP A 10 17.50 7.26 23.25
CA ASP A 10 17.02 6.60 24.46
C ASP A 10 16.76 5.11 24.17
N ILE A 11 17.68 4.26 24.62
CA ILE A 11 17.61 2.82 24.37
C ILE A 11 16.49 2.12 25.15
N SER A 12 15.99 2.75 26.21
CA SER A 12 14.84 2.25 26.96
C SER A 12 13.52 2.55 26.27
N MET A 13 13.53 3.51 25.34
CA MET A 13 12.35 3.98 24.63
C MET A 13 12.70 4.39 23.18
N PRO A 14 13.16 3.44 22.34
CA PRO A 14 13.43 3.70 20.93
C PRO A 14 12.14 4.13 20.22
N LYS A 15 12.29 5.01 19.22
CA LYS A 15 11.15 5.55 18.45
C LYS A 15 11.40 5.39 16.95
N VAL A 16 10.36 5.05 16.22
CA VAL A 16 10.35 5.00 14.75
C VAL A 16 9.33 5.99 14.22
N ILE A 17 9.72 6.78 13.22
CA ILE A 17 8.88 7.75 12.52
C ILE A 17 8.70 7.28 11.08
N PHE A 18 7.43 7.22 10.64
CA PHE A 18 7.09 6.82 9.27
C PHE A 18 7.09 7.99 8.30
N ASP A 19 7.45 7.69 7.06
CA ASP A 19 7.46 8.64 5.96
C ASP A 19 6.05 9.12 5.58
N ASN A 20 5.92 10.42 5.30
CA ASN A 20 4.65 11.07 4.99
C ASN A 20 4.21 10.93 3.53
N ILE A 21 5.11 10.49 2.62
CA ILE A 21 4.79 10.14 1.24
C ILE A 21 4.53 8.63 1.16
N GLY A 22 5.48 7.85 1.68
CA GLY A 22 5.35 6.41 1.91
C GLY A 22 4.98 5.61 0.66
N VAL A 23 3.91 4.81 0.78
CA VAL A 23 3.38 3.98 -0.30
C VAL A 23 2.17 4.68 -0.89
N GLN A 24 2.21 4.90 -2.19
CA GLN A 24 1.16 5.57 -2.94
C GLN A 24 0.59 4.66 -4.02
N ILE A 25 -0.71 4.75 -4.29
CA ILE A 25 -1.37 4.05 -5.40
C ILE A 25 -2.10 5.04 -6.30
N ARG A 26 -2.09 4.81 -7.62
CA ARG A 26 -2.74 5.66 -8.60
C ARG A 26 -4.26 5.77 -8.34
N LYS A 27 -4.80 6.99 -8.35
CA LYS A 27 -6.25 7.23 -8.34
C LYS A 27 -6.88 6.81 -9.64
N LYS A 28 -8.06 6.21 -9.55
CA LYS A 28 -8.76 5.66 -10.70
C LYS A 28 -10.20 6.18 -10.75
N THR A 29 -10.74 6.25 -11.97
CA THR A 29 -12.18 6.41 -12.18
C THR A 29 -12.89 5.09 -11.87
N ASP A 30 -14.21 5.15 -11.77
CA ASP A 30 -15.11 3.98 -11.66
C ASP A 30 -14.99 2.98 -12.82
N GLN A 31 -14.29 3.33 -13.90
CA GLN A 31 -14.00 2.47 -15.05
C GLN A 31 -12.50 2.12 -15.19
N GLY A 32 -11.72 2.28 -14.11
CA GLY A 32 -10.31 1.86 -14.06
C GLY A 32 -9.33 2.74 -14.86
N GLN A 33 -9.80 3.89 -15.37
CA GLN A 33 -8.96 4.87 -16.04
C GLN A 33 -8.23 5.74 -15.01
N ASP A 34 -7.11 6.32 -15.39
CA ASP A 34 -6.40 7.28 -14.53
C ASP A 34 -7.29 8.51 -14.29
N LEU A 35 -7.52 8.86 -13.02
CA LEU A 35 -8.33 10.04 -12.68
C LEU A 35 -7.64 11.33 -13.12
N VAL A 36 -6.32 11.37 -13.00
CA VAL A 36 -5.46 12.47 -13.43
C VAL A 36 -4.42 11.89 -14.39
N GLU A 37 -4.35 12.41 -15.60
CA GLU A 37 -3.48 11.87 -16.66
C GLU A 37 -1.99 12.03 -16.34
N ASP A 38 -1.59 13.16 -15.75
CA ASP A 38 -0.18 13.40 -15.43
C ASP A 38 0.30 12.44 -14.33
N SER A 39 1.37 11.71 -14.63
CA SER A 39 1.98 10.75 -13.71
C SER A 39 2.89 11.41 -12.66
N ASN A 40 3.24 12.67 -12.88
CA ASN A 40 4.07 13.47 -11.97
C ASN A 40 3.24 14.28 -10.97
N ASP A 41 1.94 14.45 -11.22
CA ASP A 41 1.05 15.18 -10.33
C ASP A 41 0.87 14.42 -8.99
N PRO A 42 1.23 15.03 -7.84
CA PRO A 42 1.01 14.42 -6.53
C PRO A 42 -0.46 14.07 -6.26
N ASP A 43 -1.41 14.84 -6.79
CA ASP A 43 -2.84 14.63 -6.59
C ASP A 43 -3.37 13.42 -7.36
N ALA A 44 -2.59 12.88 -8.28
CA ALA A 44 -2.94 11.69 -9.03
C ALA A 44 -2.81 10.38 -8.23
N TYR A 45 -2.31 10.45 -6.98
CA TYR A 45 -2.09 9.29 -6.14
C TYR A 45 -2.78 9.41 -4.77
N LEU A 46 -3.20 8.25 -4.26
CA LEU A 46 -3.64 8.06 -2.88
C LEU A 46 -2.47 7.60 -2.04
N ASN A 47 -2.30 8.21 -0.87
CA ASN A 47 -1.34 7.73 0.12
C ASN A 47 -2.01 6.65 0.99
N LEU A 48 -1.47 5.43 0.92
CA LEU A 48 -2.04 4.27 1.62
C LEU A 48 -1.84 4.33 3.14
N SER A 49 -0.78 4.96 3.65
CA SER A 49 -0.60 5.13 5.10
C SER A 49 -1.59 6.14 5.66
N LYS A 50 -1.86 7.23 4.93
CA LYS A 50 -2.90 8.19 5.31
C LYS A 50 -4.28 7.54 5.30
N LEU A 51 -4.60 6.77 4.27
CA LEU A 51 -5.87 6.05 4.19
C LEU A 51 -6.01 4.99 5.29
N SER A 52 -4.94 4.30 5.69
CA SER A 52 -5.02 3.33 6.79
C SER A 52 -5.25 3.97 8.17
N GLY A 53 -5.22 5.31 8.26
CA GLY A 53 -5.37 6.03 9.52
C GLY A 53 -4.09 6.00 10.36
N VAL A 54 -2.96 5.60 9.78
CA VAL A 54 -1.65 5.79 10.41
C VAL A 54 -1.39 7.29 10.41
N ILE A 55 -1.21 7.85 11.60
CA ILE A 55 -0.97 9.27 11.78
C ILE A 55 0.40 9.62 11.18
N GLU A 56 0.48 10.76 10.50
CA GLU A 56 1.75 11.28 9.98
C GLU A 56 2.80 11.35 11.10
N ASN A 57 3.99 10.82 10.85
CA ASN A 57 5.07 10.78 11.82
C ASN A 57 4.69 10.12 13.17
N GLN A 58 3.74 9.17 13.17
CA GLN A 58 3.35 8.48 14.40
C GLN A 58 4.56 7.77 15.00
N PRO A 59 4.99 8.15 16.22
CA PRO A 59 6.06 7.44 16.89
C PRO A 59 5.53 6.07 17.33
N VAL A 60 6.15 5.00 16.84
CA VAL A 60 5.95 3.67 17.42
C VAL A 60 7.06 3.43 18.43
N ALA A 61 6.67 3.34 19.70
CA ALA A 61 7.57 2.85 20.73
C ALA A 61 7.70 1.33 20.58
N ILE A 62 8.93 0.83 20.48
CA ILE A 62 9.19 -0.62 20.46
C ILE A 62 9.09 -1.12 21.91
N ALA A 63 7.86 -1.22 22.43
CA ALA A 63 7.58 -1.62 23.80
C ALA A 63 7.00 -3.03 23.84
N ASP A 64 7.82 -4.06 23.62
CA ASP A 64 7.54 -5.43 24.08
C ASP A 64 8.80 -6.34 24.07
N LEU A 65 9.84 -5.96 24.81
CA LEU A 65 10.94 -6.88 25.19
C LEU A 65 10.82 -7.20 26.68
N SER A 66 9.65 -7.66 27.11
CA SER A 66 9.43 -8.09 28.49
C SER A 66 10.12 -9.44 28.74
N GLY A 67 11.33 -9.41 29.29
CA GLY A 67 11.95 -10.62 29.84
C GLY A 67 13.47 -10.56 30.04
N ILE A 68 13.90 -10.07 31.20
CA ILE A 68 15.14 -10.49 31.92
C ILE A 68 16.51 -10.13 31.29
N ASN A 69 16.62 -9.58 30.09
CA ASN A 69 17.87 -8.99 29.61
C ASN A 69 17.62 -7.64 28.94
N ARG A 70 17.80 -6.54 29.72
CA ARG A 70 17.86 -5.16 29.24
C ARG A 70 19.19 -4.85 28.52
N SER A 71 19.82 -5.85 27.91
CA SER A 71 20.77 -5.55 26.84
C SER A 71 19.91 -4.96 25.75
N ALA A 72 19.95 -3.63 25.67
CA ALA A 72 19.99 -2.81 24.47
C ALA A 72 19.37 -3.41 23.20
N LEU A 73 18.77 -2.58 22.36
CA LEU A 73 18.64 -2.87 20.93
C LEU A 73 20.06 -3.06 20.32
N GLU A 74 20.72 -4.19 20.62
CA GLU A 74 22.11 -4.46 20.27
C GLU A 74 22.24 -4.67 18.77
N THR A 75 21.15 -5.08 18.12
CA THR A 75 21.11 -5.30 16.68
C THR A 75 19.88 -4.62 16.10
N LEU A 76 20.11 -3.68 15.18
CA LEU A 76 19.07 -3.08 14.35
C LEU A 76 19.22 -3.62 12.92
N ILE A 77 18.17 -4.26 12.43
CA ILE A 77 18.01 -4.54 11.01
C ILE A 77 17.48 -3.26 10.35
N LEU A 78 18.23 -2.72 9.40
CA LEU A 78 17.85 -1.48 8.73
C LEU A 78 16.57 -1.70 7.89
N PRO A 79 15.69 -0.69 7.80
CA PRO A 79 14.53 -0.75 6.93
C PRO A 79 14.92 -1.02 5.48
N TRP A 80 14.11 -1.82 4.79
CA TRP A 80 14.36 -2.23 3.41
C TRP A 80 13.31 -1.73 2.42
N SER A 81 12.19 -1.18 2.91
CA SER A 81 11.07 -0.75 2.07
C SER A 81 11.20 0.72 1.70
N PRO A 82 11.49 1.06 0.43
CA PRO A 82 11.51 2.45 -0.04
C PRO A 82 10.09 2.99 -0.29
N ARG A 83 9.99 4.30 -0.52
CA ARG A 83 8.84 4.94 -1.16
C ARG A 83 8.54 4.27 -2.49
N VAL A 84 7.26 4.17 -2.80
CA VAL A 84 6.79 3.52 -4.02
C VAL A 84 5.50 4.13 -4.50
N LYS A 85 5.43 4.37 -5.82
CA LYS A 85 4.20 4.68 -6.54
C LYS A 85 3.73 3.44 -7.28
N ILE A 86 2.50 3.03 -6.99
CA ILE A 86 1.90 1.82 -7.51
C ILE A 86 0.88 2.19 -8.58
N ASN A 87 1.08 1.67 -9.79
CA ASN A 87 0.12 1.77 -10.89
C ASN A 87 -0.58 0.42 -11.05
N PRO A 88 -1.85 0.29 -10.62
CA PRO A 88 -2.59 -0.94 -10.78
C PRO A 88 -3.04 -1.10 -12.25
N SER A 89 -2.99 -2.33 -12.73
CA SER A 89 -3.60 -2.73 -14.00
C SER A 89 -4.69 -3.76 -13.78
N TYR A 90 -5.75 -3.66 -14.57
CA TYR A 90 -6.95 -4.48 -14.45
C TYR A 90 -6.99 -5.56 -15.51
N ALA A 91 -7.57 -6.70 -15.16
CA ALA A 91 -7.94 -7.74 -16.11
C ALA A 91 -9.33 -8.26 -15.78
N GLU A 92 -9.98 -8.84 -16.78
CA GLU A 92 -11.27 -9.50 -16.61
C GLU A 92 -11.13 -10.67 -15.63
N THR A 93 -12.09 -10.76 -14.73
CA THR A 93 -12.19 -11.80 -13.72
C THR A 93 -13.66 -12.12 -13.46
N ASP A 94 -13.90 -13.36 -13.05
CA ASP A 94 -15.22 -13.85 -12.73
C ASP A 94 -15.34 -14.13 -11.22
N PHE A 95 -16.55 -14.01 -10.69
CA PHE A 95 -16.91 -14.32 -9.29
C PHE A 95 -16.18 -13.46 -8.24
N ILE A 96 -15.77 -12.25 -8.61
CA ILE A 96 -15.01 -11.35 -7.73
C ILE A 96 -15.79 -11.00 -6.44
N THR A 97 -17.11 -10.84 -6.57
CA THR A 97 -18.02 -10.54 -5.47
C THR A 97 -18.11 -11.65 -4.42
N TRP A 98 -17.64 -12.86 -4.74
CA TRP A 98 -17.64 -14.02 -3.84
C TRP A 98 -16.26 -14.32 -3.24
N ARG A 99 -15.22 -13.55 -3.57
CA ARG A 99 -13.89 -13.71 -2.95
C ARG A 99 -13.87 -13.13 -1.55
N ASN A 100 -13.52 -13.94 -0.54
CA ASN A 100 -13.41 -13.52 0.86
C ASN A 100 -12.02 -13.83 1.43
N ASP A 101 -10.99 -13.65 0.61
CA ASP A 101 -9.61 -13.76 1.06
C ASP A 101 -9.12 -12.44 1.69
N ARG A 102 -8.08 -12.55 2.53
CA ARG A 102 -7.59 -11.43 3.34
C ARG A 102 -7.01 -10.30 2.50
N GLU A 103 -6.44 -10.64 1.34
CA GLU A 103 -5.92 -9.66 0.39
C GLU A 103 -7.05 -8.79 -0.15
N PHE A 104 -8.17 -9.39 -0.57
CA PHE A 104 -9.35 -8.64 -1.02
C PHE A 104 -10.02 -7.85 0.10
N ASP A 105 -10.02 -8.35 1.34
CA ASP A 105 -10.52 -7.58 2.49
C ASP A 105 -9.70 -6.31 2.74
N ALA A 106 -8.37 -6.36 2.55
CA ALA A 106 -7.53 -5.17 2.62
C ALA A 106 -7.85 -4.17 1.50
N LEU A 107 -8.10 -4.64 0.28
CA LEU A 107 -8.49 -3.77 -0.83
C LEU A 107 -9.85 -3.10 -0.58
N ARG A 108 -10.85 -3.86 -0.11
CA ARG A 108 -12.17 -3.34 0.28
C ARG A 108 -12.06 -2.28 1.37
N TYR A 109 -11.19 -2.49 2.35
CA TYR A 109 -10.95 -1.52 3.42
C TYR A 109 -10.50 -0.17 2.86
N PHE A 110 -9.60 -0.14 1.88
CA PHE A 110 -9.15 1.11 1.25
C PHE A 110 -10.24 1.71 0.35
N ALA A 111 -10.95 0.89 -0.43
CA ALA A 111 -12.05 1.32 -1.30
C ALA A 111 -13.20 1.98 -0.52
N ALA A 112 -13.48 1.48 0.69
CA ALA A 112 -14.49 2.06 1.57
C ALA A 112 -14.10 3.46 2.11
N LYS A 113 -12.81 3.83 2.02
CA LYS A 113 -12.30 5.12 2.54
C LYS A 113 -12.10 6.18 1.48
N ASP A 114 -11.80 5.78 0.24
CA ASP A 114 -11.67 6.71 -0.88
C ASP A 114 -12.28 6.10 -2.14
N PRO A 115 -13.26 6.78 -2.79
CA PRO A 115 -13.92 6.26 -3.98
C PRO A 115 -13.00 6.11 -5.18
N HIS A 116 -11.83 6.74 -5.17
CA HIS A 116 -10.83 6.63 -6.24
C HIS A 116 -9.82 5.50 -5.99
N PHE A 117 -9.93 4.79 -4.87
CA PHE A 117 -9.30 3.49 -4.69
C PHE A 117 -10.20 2.42 -5.33
N VAL A 118 -10.08 2.29 -6.65
CA VAL A 118 -10.87 1.31 -7.43
C VAL A 118 -10.05 0.05 -7.57
N PHE A 119 -10.45 -1.03 -6.88
CA PHE A 119 -9.77 -2.33 -7.00
C PHE A 119 -10.53 -3.32 -7.89
N GLU A 120 -11.82 -3.09 -8.08
CA GLU A 120 -12.69 -3.82 -8.98
C GLU A 120 -13.77 -2.88 -9.54
N TYR A 121 -14.23 -3.15 -10.76
CA TYR A 121 -15.37 -2.46 -11.37
C TYR A 121 -16.05 -3.35 -12.41
N TYR A 122 -17.34 -3.14 -12.62
CA TYR A 122 -18.04 -3.77 -13.73
C TYR A 122 -17.73 -3.02 -15.02
N GLN A 123 -17.21 -3.72 -16.03
CA GLN A 123 -16.98 -3.09 -17.33
C GLN A 123 -18.33 -2.95 -18.03
N HIS A 124 -18.83 -1.72 -18.13
CA HIS A 124 -20.10 -1.49 -18.82
C HIS A 124 -20.03 -2.05 -20.25
N PRO A 125 -21.02 -2.86 -20.67
CA PRO A 125 -21.10 -3.28 -22.05
C PRO A 125 -21.19 -2.04 -22.94
N THR A 126 -20.66 -2.12 -24.16
CA THR A 126 -20.94 -1.09 -25.16
C THR A 126 -22.47 -0.91 -25.30
N PRO A 127 -22.98 0.31 -25.56
CA PRO A 127 -24.42 0.60 -25.58
C PRO A 127 -25.25 -0.35 -26.45
N VAL A 128 -24.64 -0.90 -27.51
CA VAL A 128 -25.26 -1.88 -28.41
C VAL A 128 -25.55 -3.21 -27.70
N LYS A 129 -24.72 -3.67 -26.76
CA LYS A 129 -24.89 -4.92 -26.03
C LYS A 129 -25.95 -4.82 -24.92
N GLU A 130 -26.10 -3.65 -24.28
CA GLU A 130 -27.14 -3.42 -23.27
C GLU A 130 -28.55 -3.51 -23.84
N LEU A 131 -28.74 -3.03 -25.08
CA LEU A 131 -30.04 -3.06 -25.76
C LEU A 131 -30.55 -4.49 -26.03
N ILE A 132 -29.65 -5.46 -26.14
CA ILE A 132 -29.99 -6.81 -26.63
C ILE A 132 -30.42 -7.72 -25.47
N SER A 133 -29.98 -7.49 -24.22
CA SER A 133 -30.47 -8.27 -23.08
C SER A 133 -30.13 -7.67 -21.70
N PRO A 134 -30.89 -6.68 -21.21
CA PRO A 134 -30.66 -6.05 -19.90
C PRO A 134 -30.78 -7.04 -18.72
N VAL A 135 -31.62 -8.08 -18.84
CA VAL A 135 -31.78 -9.12 -17.82
C VAL A 135 -30.50 -9.97 -17.68
N LEU A 136 -29.82 -10.28 -18.78
CA LEU A 136 -28.56 -11.02 -18.73
C LEU A 136 -27.41 -10.16 -18.19
N THR A 137 -27.41 -8.86 -18.47
CA THR A 137 -26.45 -7.90 -17.89
C THR A 137 -26.60 -7.84 -16.37
N GLY A 138 -27.83 -7.69 -15.85
CA GLY A 138 -28.07 -7.67 -14.40
C GLY A 138 -27.71 -8.98 -13.70
N ILE A 139 -27.96 -10.14 -14.32
CA ILE A 139 -27.53 -11.43 -13.78
C ILE A 139 -26.00 -11.50 -13.73
N ARG A 140 -25.29 -11.14 -14.82
CA ARG A 140 -23.82 -11.16 -14.89
C ARG A 140 -23.18 -10.24 -13.85
N GLU A 141 -23.70 -9.03 -13.70
CA GLU A 141 -23.27 -8.09 -12.68
C GLU A 141 -23.42 -8.69 -11.28
N SER A 142 -24.58 -9.31 -10.99
CA SER A 142 -24.86 -9.92 -9.68
C SER A 142 -23.96 -11.11 -9.33
N VAL A 143 -23.55 -11.92 -10.33
CA VAL A 143 -22.67 -13.08 -10.13
C VAL A 143 -21.19 -12.74 -10.30
N GLY A 144 -20.84 -11.48 -10.56
CA GLY A 144 -19.45 -11.07 -10.68
C GLY A 144 -18.77 -11.45 -11.99
N VAL A 145 -19.51 -11.67 -13.09
CA VAL A 145 -18.98 -12.07 -14.42
C VAL A 145 -18.79 -10.85 -15.31
N GLY A 146 -17.64 -10.72 -15.97
CA GLY A 146 -17.29 -9.53 -16.76
C GLY A 146 -16.86 -8.33 -15.91
N TRP A 147 -16.41 -8.60 -14.69
CA TRP A 147 -15.80 -7.61 -13.82
C TRP A 147 -14.32 -7.47 -14.15
N MET A 148 -13.81 -6.26 -13.95
CA MET A 148 -12.39 -5.95 -14.06
C MET A 148 -11.87 -5.83 -12.64
N ALA A 149 -10.79 -6.53 -12.31
CA ALA A 149 -10.12 -6.38 -11.01
C ALA A 149 -8.62 -6.20 -11.17
N ILE A 150 -7.97 -5.63 -10.15
CA ILE A 150 -6.52 -5.50 -10.12
C ILE A 150 -5.89 -6.89 -10.26
N ASN A 151 -5.12 -7.06 -11.34
CA ASN A 151 -4.35 -8.27 -11.63
C ASN A 151 -2.89 -8.06 -11.25
N LYS A 152 -2.35 -6.87 -11.54
CA LYS A 152 -0.93 -6.57 -11.36
C LYS A 152 -0.76 -5.17 -10.78
N LEU A 153 0.23 -5.05 -9.90
CA LEU A 153 0.70 -3.81 -9.33
C LEU A 153 2.06 -3.49 -9.96
N GLN A 154 2.13 -2.40 -10.73
CA GLN A 154 3.38 -1.91 -11.27
C GLN A 154 3.99 -0.94 -10.27
N SER A 155 5.03 -1.36 -9.59
CA SER A 155 5.72 -0.58 -8.56
C SER A 155 6.85 0.24 -9.17
N ASN A 156 6.78 1.56 -9.00
CA ASN A 156 7.87 2.49 -9.30
C ASN A 156 8.49 2.94 -7.99
N TYR A 157 9.66 2.40 -7.67
CA TYR A 157 10.37 2.74 -6.44
C TYR A 157 11.09 4.08 -6.56
N GLU A 158 11.03 4.88 -5.50
CA GLU A 158 11.69 6.17 -5.43
C GLU A 158 12.84 6.12 -4.42
N LYS A 159 13.91 6.85 -4.69
CA LYS A 159 15.03 7.00 -3.75
C LYS A 159 14.48 7.47 -2.40
N THR A 160 14.82 6.73 -1.36
CA THR A 160 14.37 7.00 0.01
C THR A 160 15.58 7.06 0.92
N GLU A 161 15.63 8.09 1.76
CA GLU A 161 16.67 8.28 2.76
C GLU A 161 16.08 7.97 4.13
N VAL A 162 16.81 7.18 4.92
CA VAL A 162 16.42 6.81 6.28
C VAL A 162 17.47 7.37 7.22
N ASN A 163 17.06 8.20 8.17
CA ASN A 163 17.94 8.74 9.19
C ASN A 163 17.93 7.84 10.42
N VAL A 164 19.12 7.56 10.96
CA VAL A 164 19.27 6.80 12.21
C VAL A 164 20.05 7.65 13.20
N TYR A 165 19.41 7.97 14.32
CA TYR A 165 19.96 8.80 15.39
C TYR A 165 20.44 7.89 16.53
N PHE A 166 21.74 7.87 16.78
CA PHE A 166 22.38 7.00 17.78
C PHE A 166 22.59 7.72 19.11
N GLY A 167 22.28 7.02 20.21
CA GLY A 167 22.70 7.42 21.56
C GLY A 167 24.11 6.93 21.92
N ASN A 168 24.52 7.14 23.16
CA ASN A 168 25.83 6.70 23.68
C ASN A 168 25.81 5.22 24.12
N ASN A 169 25.63 4.29 23.17
CA ASN A 169 25.69 2.85 23.37
C ASN A 169 26.33 2.15 22.17
N ASP A 170 26.65 0.86 22.33
CA ASP A 170 27.11 0.02 21.22
C ASP A 170 25.92 -0.53 20.41
N TYR A 171 25.93 -0.32 19.09
CA TYR A 171 24.90 -0.82 18.18
C TYR A 171 25.53 -1.66 17.06
N LYS A 172 24.92 -2.80 16.76
CA LYS A 172 25.20 -3.58 15.54
C LYS A 172 24.13 -3.24 14.50
N LEU A 173 24.56 -2.79 13.33
CA LEU A 173 23.66 -2.51 12.21
C LEU A 173 23.77 -3.63 11.19
N MET A 174 22.61 -4.15 10.78
CA MET A 174 22.52 -5.13 9.71
C MET A 174 21.77 -4.53 8.53
N ALA A 175 22.44 -4.42 7.39
CA ALA A 175 21.76 -4.12 6.15
C ALA A 175 20.91 -5.34 5.73
N PRO A 176 19.65 -5.13 5.32
CA PRO A 176 18.83 -6.19 4.78
C PRO A 176 19.46 -6.72 3.48
N GLY A 177 19.36 -8.02 3.24
CA GLY A 177 19.78 -8.61 1.97
C GLY A 177 18.82 -8.21 0.85
N ILE A 178 19.22 -7.27 -0.01
CA ILE A 178 18.45 -6.88 -1.20
C ILE A 178 19.05 -7.63 -2.40
N LYS A 179 18.20 -8.35 -3.15
CA LYS A 179 18.65 -9.09 -4.34
C LYS A 179 19.16 -8.11 -5.40
N GLU A 180 20.12 -8.54 -6.21
CA GLU A 180 20.81 -7.66 -7.16
C GLU A 180 19.88 -7.05 -8.23
N ASN A 181 18.79 -7.75 -8.57
CA ASN A 181 17.75 -7.27 -9.48
C ASN A 181 16.72 -6.33 -8.82
N GLU A 182 16.87 -6.03 -7.53
CA GLU A 182 16.00 -5.18 -6.71
C GLU A 182 16.78 -3.99 -6.10
N LYS A 183 18.06 -3.81 -6.47
CA LYS A 183 18.93 -2.70 -6.04
C LYS A 183 18.69 -1.42 -6.83
#